data_AF-A0A388PMY4-F1
#
_entry.id   AF-A0A388PMY4-F1
#
_cell.length_a   1.000
_cell.length_b   1.000
_cell.length_c   1.000
_cell.angle_alpha   90.00
_cell.angle_beta   90.00
_cell.angle_gamma   90.00
#
_symmetry.space_group_name_H-M   'P 1'
#
loop_
_entity.id
_entity.type
_entity.pdbx_description
1 polymer ?
#
loop_
_entity_poly.entity_id
_entity_poly.type
_entity_poly.pdbx_seq_one_letter_code
_entity_poly.pdbx_strand_id
1 'polypeptide(L)'
;MGYFQVETRENEEPGDWQPGKTRLLFQCDIRLRSGEDEETLFLVGPDAGNEVMVLWKEANYGVVGAEPLSWIKMEAAQEPEVYVRLLEGFLSAVHAAGTAKAADFTSIEVPPAGLLPETEIRAIFARAFGG
;
A
#
# COMPACT_ATOMS: atom_id res chain seq x y z
N MET A 1 -11.08 6.71 -24.50
CA MET A 1 -11.39 6.42 -23.09
C MET A 1 -10.08 6.02 -22.45
N GLY A 2 -9.54 6.88 -21.59
CA GLY A 2 -8.15 6.78 -21.11
C GLY A 2 -8.04 5.68 -20.06
N TYR A 3 -7.32 4.62 -20.40
CA TYR A 3 -6.84 3.64 -19.43
C TYR A 3 -5.75 4.34 -18.60
N PHE A 4 -5.98 4.52 -17.31
CA PHE A 4 -4.88 4.84 -16.39
C PHE A 4 -4.09 3.54 -16.20
N GLN A 5 -3.10 3.36 -17.07
CA GLN A 5 -1.99 2.47 -16.79
C GLN A 5 -1.30 3.07 -15.57
N VAL A 6 -1.55 2.53 -14.37
CA VAL A 6 -0.54 2.62 -13.32
C VAL A 6 0.66 1.93 -13.94
N GLU A 7 1.62 2.71 -14.43
CA GLU A 7 2.86 2.17 -14.97
C GLU A 7 3.53 1.42 -13.82
N THR A 8 3.24 0.13 -13.66
CA THR A 8 4.22 -0.83 -13.16
C THR A 8 5.32 -0.82 -14.22
N ARG A 9 6.16 0.21 -14.22
CA ARG A 9 7.38 0.23 -15.03
C ARG A 9 8.21 -0.94 -14.51
N GLU A 10 8.22 -2.03 -15.26
CA GLU A 10 9.03 -3.23 -15.01
C GLU A 10 10.55 -2.98 -15.06
N ASN A 11 11.06 -1.75 -14.90
CA ASN A 11 12.49 -1.46 -15.03
C ASN A 11 13.06 -0.45 -14.00
N GLU A 12 12.27 0.07 -13.07
CA GLU A 12 12.78 0.95 -12.01
C GLU A 12 12.29 0.42 -10.65
N GLU A 13 13.18 -0.26 -9.93
CA GLU A 13 12.95 -0.60 -8.52
C GLU A 13 13.03 0.69 -7.70
N PRO A 14 12.03 1.01 -6.85
CA PRO A 14 12.16 2.14 -5.94
C PRO A 14 13.37 1.93 -5.02
N GLY A 15 14.10 3.00 -4.72
CA GLY A 15 15.29 2.93 -3.86
C GLY A 15 14.97 2.52 -2.41
N ASP A 16 16.01 2.21 -1.63
CA ASP A 16 15.87 1.61 -0.29
C ASP A 16 14.89 2.32 0.66
N TRP A 17 14.12 1.51 1.41
CA TRP A 17 13.28 1.97 2.51
C TRP A 17 14.09 2.69 3.60
N GLN A 18 13.59 3.84 4.07
CA GLN A 18 14.26 4.64 5.10
C GLN A 18 13.37 4.80 6.35
N PRO A 19 13.76 4.18 7.49
CA PRO A 19 13.10 4.40 8.77
C PRO A 19 13.04 5.90 9.12
N GLY A 20 11.88 6.39 9.56
CA GLY A 20 11.69 7.80 9.96
C GLY A 20 11.30 8.75 8.83
N LYS A 21 11.39 8.33 7.56
CA LYS A 21 10.79 9.04 6.42
C LYS A 21 9.46 8.44 5.98
N THR A 22 9.18 7.21 6.38
CA THR A 22 7.90 6.57 6.16
C THR A 22 6.93 6.80 7.31
N ARG A 23 5.63 6.88 6.99
CA ARG A 23 4.53 7.05 7.92
C ARG A 23 3.55 5.89 7.78
N LEU A 24 2.96 5.47 8.89
CA LEU A 24 1.92 4.44 8.90
C LEU A 24 0.66 4.94 8.22
N LEU A 25 0.22 4.21 7.18
CA LEU A 25 -1.07 4.42 6.54
C LEU A 25 -2.16 3.66 7.30
N PHE A 26 -1.96 2.34 7.46
CA PHE A 26 -2.78 1.47 8.30
C PHE A 26 -2.02 0.20 8.66
N GLN A 27 -2.49 -0.50 9.68
CA GLN A 27 -2.06 -1.85 10.01
C GLN A 27 -3.23 -2.82 9.85
N CYS A 28 -2.93 -4.08 9.55
CA CYS A 28 -3.91 -5.15 9.49
C CYS A 28 -3.25 -6.51 9.69
N ASP A 29 -4.06 -7.52 9.97
CA ASP A 29 -3.65 -8.92 9.89
C ASP A 29 -3.94 -9.46 8.49
N ILE A 30 -2.98 -10.14 7.88
CA ILE A 30 -3.18 -10.83 6.60
C ILE A 30 -3.27 -12.34 6.85
N ARG A 31 -4.40 -12.94 6.45
CA ARG A 31 -4.57 -14.40 6.47
C ARG A 31 -3.70 -15.03 5.37
N LEU A 32 -2.68 -15.77 5.79
CA LEU A 32 -1.81 -16.51 4.90
C LEU A 32 -2.50 -17.79 4.39
N ARG A 33 -2.00 -18.33 3.28
CA ARG A 33 -2.46 -19.62 2.74
C ARG A 33 -2.23 -20.80 3.71
N SER A 34 -1.28 -20.66 4.64
CA SER A 34 -1.08 -21.64 5.73
C SER A 34 -2.25 -21.66 6.72
N GLY A 35 -3.11 -20.65 6.70
CA GLY A 35 -4.19 -20.44 7.66
C GLY A 35 -3.78 -19.60 8.87
N GLU A 36 -2.52 -19.21 8.99
CA GLU A 36 -2.03 -18.30 10.04
C GLU A 36 -2.32 -16.84 9.66
N ASP A 37 -2.44 -15.99 10.67
CA ASP A 37 -2.52 -14.54 10.49
C ASP A 37 -1.12 -13.94 10.66
N GLU A 38 -0.76 -13.04 9.74
CA GLU A 38 0.48 -12.27 9.75
C GLU A 38 0.16 -10.80 9.99
N GLU A 39 0.61 -10.26 11.11
CA GLU A 39 0.48 -8.83 11.38
C GLU A 39 1.36 -8.04 10.39
N THR A 40 0.74 -7.07 9.72
CA THR A 40 1.33 -6.34 8.59
C THR A 40 1.08 -4.84 8.71
N LEU A 41 2.15 -4.05 8.51
CA LEU A 41 2.07 -2.62 8.32
C LEU A 41 2.06 -2.23 6.86
N PHE A 42 1.22 -1.26 6.52
CA PHE A 42 1.25 -0.55 5.25
C PHE A 42 1.75 0.87 5.51
N LEU A 43 2.95 1.16 5.03
CA LEU A 43 3.67 2.41 5.25
C LEU A 43 3.73 3.19 3.95
N VAL A 44 3.79 4.52 4.01
CA VAL A 44 4.05 5.36 2.85
C VAL A 44 5.18 6.33 3.11
N GLY A 45 6.00 6.58 2.10
CA GLY A 45 7.06 7.57 2.16
C GLY A 45 7.81 7.68 0.84
N PRO A 46 8.68 8.70 0.72
CA PRO A 46 9.50 8.86 -0.47
C PRO A 46 10.47 7.68 -0.62
N ASP A 47 10.85 7.39 -1.85
CA ASP A 47 12.01 6.54 -2.11
C ASP A 47 13.32 7.23 -1.71
N ALA A 48 14.45 6.53 -1.81
CA ALA A 48 15.76 7.08 -1.46
C ALA A 48 16.14 8.34 -2.28
N GLY A 49 15.72 8.41 -3.55
CA GLY A 49 15.90 9.58 -4.42
C GLY A 49 14.90 10.72 -4.14
N ASN A 50 13.80 10.43 -3.44
CA ASN A 50 12.65 11.31 -3.23
C ASN A 50 12.01 11.79 -4.55
N GLU A 51 12.07 10.95 -5.58
CA GLU A 51 11.45 11.20 -6.88
C GLU A 51 10.02 10.62 -6.92
N VAL A 52 9.79 9.54 -6.15
CA VAL A 52 8.50 8.86 -6.07
C VAL A 52 8.04 8.74 -4.63
N MET A 53 6.71 8.77 -4.43
CA MET A 53 6.07 8.32 -3.21
C MET A 53 5.75 6.82 -3.34
N VAL A 54 6.07 6.03 -2.33
CA VAL A 54 6.01 4.57 -2.35
C VAL A 54 5.12 4.07 -1.21
N LEU A 55 4.29 3.05 -1.50
CA LEU A 55 3.60 2.21 -0.53
C LEU A 55 4.49 1.00 -0.22
N TRP A 56 4.80 0.81 1.06
CA TRP A 56 5.64 -0.25 1.57
C TRP A 56 4.84 -1.22 2.44
N LYS A 57 5.25 -2.48 2.47
CA LYS A 57 4.78 -3.52 3.40
C LYS A 57 5.90 -3.89 4.38
N GLU A 58 5.59 -3.92 5.67
CA GLU A 58 6.45 -4.58 6.66
C GLU A 58 5.62 -5.66 7.37
N ALA A 59 6.10 -6.91 7.37
CA ALA A 59 5.44 -8.04 8.02
C ALA A 59 6.30 -8.58 9.17
N ASN A 60 5.67 -9.11 10.21
CA ASN A 60 6.35 -9.74 11.36
C ASN A 60 7.52 -8.90 11.90
N TYR A 61 7.20 -7.68 12.32
CA TYR A 61 8.08 -6.61 12.80
C TYR A 61 9.47 -7.08 13.27
N GLY A 62 10.51 -6.54 12.64
CA GLY A 62 11.90 -6.78 13.06
C GLY A 62 12.72 -7.66 12.14
N VAL A 63 12.21 -8.06 10.97
CA VAL A 63 12.99 -8.74 9.93
C VAL A 63 13.23 -7.80 8.74
N VAL A 64 14.39 -7.14 8.76
CA VAL A 64 15.14 -6.62 7.58
C VAL A 64 14.28 -5.94 6.50
N GLY A 65 13.73 -4.76 6.83
CA GLY A 65 13.25 -3.79 5.85
C GLY A 65 11.80 -3.97 5.39
N ALA A 66 11.27 -2.95 4.73
CA ALA A 66 9.94 -2.97 4.14
C ALA A 66 10.02 -3.21 2.63
N GLU A 67 9.07 -3.97 2.08
CA GLU A 67 8.99 -4.29 0.66
C GLU A 67 8.16 -3.24 -0.08
N PRO A 68 8.61 -2.73 -1.25
CA PRO A 68 7.82 -1.79 -2.03
C PRO A 68 6.67 -2.52 -2.75
N LEU A 69 5.46 -1.98 -2.63
CA LEU A 69 4.25 -2.55 -3.23
C LEU A 69 3.73 -1.76 -4.44
N SER A 70 3.81 -0.43 -4.38
CA SER A 70 3.32 0.48 -5.43
C SER A 70 4.01 1.84 -5.28
N TRP A 71 4.19 2.57 -6.38
CA TRP A 71 4.80 3.91 -6.34
C TRP A 71 4.18 4.87 -7.37
N ILE A 72 4.36 6.17 -7.13
CA ILE A 72 3.90 7.24 -8.00
C ILE A 72 4.89 8.40 -7.97
N LYS A 73 5.15 9.02 -9.12
CA LYS A 73 6.01 10.22 -9.22
C LYS A 73 5.46 11.35 -8.39
N MET A 74 6.32 12.01 -7.60
CA MET A 74 5.92 13.12 -6.74
C MET A 74 5.38 14.32 -7.53
N GLU A 75 5.88 14.53 -8.75
CA GLU A 75 5.37 15.57 -9.67
C GLU A 75 3.89 15.40 -10.02
N ALA A 76 3.37 14.18 -9.89
CA ALA A 76 2.02 13.80 -10.30
C ALA A 76 1.01 13.76 -9.14
N ALA A 77 1.39 14.14 -7.92
CA ALA A 77 0.56 13.86 -6.75
C ALA A 77 0.58 14.96 -5.67
N GLN A 78 -0.62 15.38 -5.24
CA GLN A 78 -0.84 16.16 -4.03
C GLN A 78 -1.49 15.27 -2.96
N GLU A 79 -1.22 15.55 -1.69
CA GLU A 79 -1.90 14.88 -0.58
C GLU A 79 -3.35 15.39 -0.45
N PRO A 80 -4.33 14.55 -0.08
CA PRO A 80 -4.22 13.12 0.26
C PRO A 80 -4.35 12.15 -0.92
N GLU A 81 -4.62 12.66 -2.14
CA GLU A 81 -4.93 11.84 -3.33
C GLU A 81 -3.82 10.82 -3.66
N VAL A 82 -2.56 11.17 -3.40
CA VAL A 82 -1.41 10.26 -3.56
C VAL A 82 -1.59 8.94 -2.81
N TYR A 83 -2.08 8.99 -1.56
CA TYR A 83 -2.22 7.81 -0.71
C TYR A 83 -3.35 6.91 -1.18
N VAL A 84 -4.46 7.51 -1.61
CA VAL A 84 -5.60 6.81 -2.20
C VAL A 84 -5.17 6.05 -3.44
N ARG A 85 -4.47 6.72 -4.36
CA ARG A 85 -4.02 6.12 -5.63
C ARG A 85 -3.02 5.00 -5.43
N LEU A 86 -2.09 5.14 -4.48
CA LEU A 86 -1.13 4.09 -4.13
C LEU A 86 -1.83 2.83 -3.60
N LEU A 87 -2.76 3.00 -2.64
CA LEU A 87 -3.49 1.88 -2.06
C LEU A 87 -4.41 1.22 -3.10
N GLU A 88 -5.15 2.02 -3.86
CA GLU A 88 -6.07 1.52 -4.89
C GLU A 88 -5.32 0.79 -6.01
N GLY A 89 -4.16 1.30 -6.43
CA GLY A 89 -3.28 0.64 -7.40
C GLY A 89 -2.81 -0.74 -6.91
N PHE A 90 -2.29 -0.80 -5.68
CA PHE A 90 -1.87 -2.07 -5.07
C PHE A 90 -3.02 -3.07 -4.96
N LEU A 91 -4.15 -2.69 -4.37
CA LEU A 91 -5.27 -3.61 -4.16
C LEU A 91 -5.89 -4.08 -5.48
N SER A 92 -5.94 -3.22 -6.49
CA SER A 92 -6.39 -3.61 -7.83
C SER A 92 -5.45 -4.64 -8.47
N ALA A 93 -4.13 -4.49 -8.29
CA ALA A 93 -3.16 -5.46 -8.77
C ALA A 93 -3.27 -6.81 -8.03
N VAL A 94 -3.46 -6.79 -6.71
CA VAL A 94 -3.73 -7.99 -5.89
C VAL A 94 -4.99 -8.71 -6.37
N HIS A 95 -6.07 -7.96 -6.59
CA HIS A 95 -7.34 -8.51 -7.08
C HIS A 95 -7.18 -9.13 -8.47
N ALA A 96 -6.56 -8.41 -9.41
CA ALA A 96 -6.33 -8.89 -10.78
C ALA A 96 -5.44 -10.14 -10.83
N ALA A 97 -4.44 -10.24 -9.96
CA ALA A 97 -3.56 -11.39 -9.86
C ALA A 97 -4.21 -12.59 -9.14
N GLY A 98 -5.35 -12.39 -8.47
CA GLY A 98 -6.03 -13.42 -7.68
C GLY A 98 -5.19 -13.93 -6.50
N THR A 99 -4.27 -13.11 -5.99
CA THR A 99 -3.31 -13.51 -4.95
C THR A 99 -3.91 -13.46 -3.55
N ALA A 100 -4.86 -12.56 -3.31
CA ALA A 100 -5.63 -12.43 -2.08
C ALA A 100 -7.04 -11.86 -2.36
N LYS A 101 -7.94 -11.99 -1.37
CA LYS A 101 -9.29 -11.43 -1.34
C LYS A 101 -9.39 -10.36 -0.27
N ALA A 102 -10.41 -9.49 -0.35
CA ALA A 102 -10.67 -8.50 0.69
C ALA A 102 -10.77 -9.10 2.11
N ALA A 103 -11.37 -10.29 2.23
CA ALA A 103 -11.54 -10.98 3.50
C ALA A 103 -10.22 -11.50 4.11
N ASP A 104 -9.14 -11.57 3.32
CA ASP A 104 -7.82 -11.97 3.81
C ASP A 104 -7.13 -10.83 4.56
N PHE A 105 -7.62 -9.58 4.43
CA PHE A 105 -7.13 -8.40 5.18
C PHE A 105 -8.08 -8.11 6.34
N THR A 106 -7.71 -8.57 7.53
CA THR A 106 -8.52 -8.45 8.76
C THR A 106 -7.94 -7.41 9.71
N SER A 107 -8.71 -6.99 10.71
CA SER A 107 -8.21 -6.07 11.75
C SER A 107 -7.65 -4.74 11.20
N ILE A 108 -8.25 -4.17 10.14
CA ILE A 108 -7.80 -2.88 9.59
C ILE A 108 -7.93 -1.81 10.67
N GLU A 109 -6.79 -1.28 11.09
CA GLU A 109 -6.65 -0.24 12.11
C GLU A 109 -5.84 0.94 11.57
N VAL A 110 -6.33 2.15 11.82
CA VAL A 110 -5.67 3.39 11.38
C VAL A 110 -5.14 4.21 12.55
N PRO A 111 -4.02 4.93 12.39
CA PRO A 111 -3.55 5.86 13.41
C PRO A 111 -4.59 6.98 13.67
N PRO A 112 -4.75 7.46 14.92
CA PRO A 112 -5.70 8.55 15.23
C PRO A 112 -5.46 9.87 14.47
N ALA A 113 -4.21 10.13 14.06
CA ALA A 113 -3.82 11.23 13.16
C ALA A 113 -3.18 10.66 11.88
N GLY A 114 -3.78 9.59 11.36
CA GLY A 114 -3.36 8.87 10.16
C GLY A 114 -3.49 9.71 8.89
N LEU A 115 -2.83 9.23 7.84
CA LEU A 115 -2.81 9.89 6.53
C LEU A 115 -4.14 9.83 5.79
N LEU A 116 -4.90 8.76 6.03
CA LEU A 116 -6.26 8.57 5.54
C LEU A 116 -7.15 8.12 6.71
N PRO A 117 -8.43 8.53 6.75
CA PRO A 117 -9.38 8.00 7.71
C PRO A 117 -9.74 6.54 7.39
N GLU A 118 -10.12 5.78 8.42
CA GLU A 118 -10.49 4.36 8.28
C GLU A 118 -11.61 4.14 7.26
N THR A 119 -12.59 5.04 7.24
CA THR A 119 -13.73 5.00 6.31
C THR A 119 -13.28 5.07 4.85
N GLU A 120 -12.25 5.84 4.56
CA GLU A 120 -11.69 5.99 3.21
C GLU A 120 -10.87 4.76 2.82
N ILE A 121 -10.06 4.22 3.73
CA ILE A 121 -9.34 2.96 3.50
C ILE A 121 -10.33 1.83 3.20
N ARG A 122 -11.37 1.66 4.02
CA ARG A 122 -12.40 0.63 3.79
C ARG A 122 -13.14 0.84 2.46
N ALA A 123 -13.40 2.09 2.06
CA ALA A 123 -14.01 2.39 0.77
C ALA A 123 -13.09 2.00 -0.40
N ILE A 124 -11.77 2.20 -0.28
CA ILE A 124 -10.80 1.78 -1.31
C ILE A 124 -10.79 0.25 -1.44
N PHE A 125 -10.78 -0.49 -0.34
CA PHE A 125 -10.92 -1.96 -0.35
C PHE A 125 -12.21 -2.41 -1.06
N ALA A 126 -13.33 -1.78 -0.73
CA ALA A 126 -14.61 -2.11 -1.35
C ALA A 126 -14.61 -1.85 -2.86
N ARG A 127 -13.99 -0.77 -3.34
CA ARG A 127 -13.86 -0.50 -4.78
C ARG A 127 -12.95 -1.50 -5.49
N ALA A 128 -11.82 -1.85 -4.87
CA ALA A 128 -10.83 -2.74 -5.49
C ALA A 128 -11.31 -4.20 -5.60
N PHE A 129 -12.11 -4.68 -4.64
CA PHE A 129 -12.56 -6.09 -4.57
C PHE A 129 -14.05 -6.32 -4.80
N GLY A 130 -14.88 -5.28 -4.80
CA GLY A 130 -16.35 -5.36 -4.86
C GLY A 130 -16.96 -5.22 -6.25
N GLY A 131 -16.17 -5.42 -7.31
CA GLY A 131 -16.62 -5.42 -8.70
C GLY A 131 -17.54 -6.60 -9.05
#